data_AF-A0A1E4RM47-F1
#
_entry.id   AF-A0A1E4RM47-F1
#
_cell.length_a   1.000
_cell.length_b   1.000
_cell.length_c   1.000
_cell.angle_alpha   90.00
_cell.angle_beta   90.00
_cell.angle_gamma   90.00
#
_symmetry.space_group_name_H-M   'P 1'
#
loop_
_entity.id
_entity.type
_entity.pdbx_description
1 polymer ?
#
loop_
_entity_poly.entity_id
_entity_poly.type
_entity_poly.pdbx_seq_one_letter_code
_entity_poly.pdbx_strand_id
1 'polypeptide(L)'
;MSSLIPAVWRLWESLGSSILYFSSSKSKSNQPRDYSGNPYKPPIPVPTSSANDYAGCFHPASFNCANSNLKLLLHLADHTVYQRGINSLELSECSPYALYGTVVLVVLKPIHISSIQVCLKGFKFETVLELSSIKTGANSYADGQKKIHYKKLLDDCSIWKFNDLNFQIGIYTFPFQFLIDPNLPPSISSNYINIHYNIEALINYQTSYSSQVSKVKSIINIVRCLSDISNNILNDPILASGNWRNLMIYQFQLQNKIAFQNCLYNALILIHNIDDSLISFHVHAVSIYLIQSCQFDKVEYNGLRPISNVPSHLSKHFEYNKFLLLKKLVSMKDFEILPNGSFQYICNFKIPSCQTPFDESFKNFKKCIYPTINNSNNDGFTTFHNLKICLEVSESKQPRHLPKKRTWSDSSGKSSDLDDISPSQSTSFPQSTIIPGYSTYHQRKNSGSKFKKTELSFTVPIFLLTSQSCQSSKNPPLYSHISSDDSFTKIHDDLNSLIPKNQFKSKYNNGIIPPNYSNQP
;
A
#
# COMPACT_ATOMS: atom_id res chain seq x y z
N MET A 1 34.54 31.34 -20.74
CA MET A 1 33.78 30.83 -21.89
C MET A 1 32.77 29.81 -21.36
N SER A 2 31.68 30.20 -20.71
CA SER A 2 30.45 30.85 -21.19
C SER A 2 29.58 29.99 -22.12
N SER A 3 28.47 29.54 -21.52
CA SER A 3 27.10 29.41 -22.08
C SER A 3 26.82 28.38 -23.18
N LEU A 4 25.99 27.37 -22.86
CA LEU A 4 24.59 27.28 -23.30
C LEU A 4 23.99 25.93 -22.89
N ILE A 5 23.15 25.94 -21.85
CA ILE A 5 22.18 24.88 -21.53
C ILE A 5 20.81 25.57 -21.50
N PRO A 6 19.82 25.21 -22.34
CA PRO A 6 18.50 25.80 -22.24
C PRO A 6 17.72 25.16 -21.10
N ALA A 7 17.33 26.01 -20.17
CA ALA A 7 16.33 25.78 -19.15
C ALA A 7 14.95 25.59 -19.81
N VAL A 8 14.39 24.39 -19.70
CA VAL A 8 12.94 24.15 -19.81
C VAL A 8 12.58 23.13 -18.74
N TRP A 9 12.50 23.57 -17.48
CA TRP A 9 11.88 22.84 -16.37
C TRP A 9 11.72 23.82 -15.21
N ARG A 10 10.68 24.65 -15.27
CA ARG A 10 10.10 25.41 -14.15
C ARG A 10 8.95 26.27 -14.68
N LEU A 11 7.76 25.70 -14.69
CA LEU A 11 6.48 26.42 -14.71
C LEU A 11 5.40 25.35 -14.60
N TRP A 12 5.04 24.96 -13.37
CA TRP A 12 3.74 24.39 -13.02
C TRP A 12 3.59 24.34 -11.48
N GLU A 13 3.68 25.51 -10.87
CA GLU A 13 3.17 25.76 -9.51
C GLU A 13 2.47 27.12 -9.52
N SER A 14 1.25 27.16 -10.06
CA SER A 14 0.29 28.24 -9.82
C SER A 14 -1.06 27.83 -10.40
N LEU A 15 -2.13 28.22 -9.71
CA LEU A 15 -3.55 27.94 -9.93
C LEU A 15 -4.00 26.63 -9.26
N GLY A 16 -4.81 26.66 -8.21
CA GLY A 16 -5.78 27.67 -7.85
C GLY A 16 -7.12 26.95 -7.65
N SER A 17 -7.47 26.78 -6.38
CA SER A 17 -8.70 26.23 -5.86
C SER A 17 -9.94 26.78 -6.56
N SER A 18 -10.89 25.91 -6.93
CA SER A 18 -12.33 26.25 -7.03
C SER A 18 -13.16 24.97 -7.07
N ILE A 19 -13.79 24.66 -5.93
CA ILE A 19 -14.79 23.61 -5.76
C ILE A 19 -16.16 24.25 -6.04
N LEU A 20 -16.88 23.78 -7.05
CA LEU A 20 -18.29 24.10 -7.26
C LEU A 20 -19.16 22.94 -6.76
N TYR A 21 -19.99 23.24 -5.77
CA TYR A 21 -21.06 22.38 -5.30
C TYR A 21 -22.19 22.34 -6.32
N PHE A 22 -22.63 21.14 -6.70
CA PHE A 22 -23.97 20.94 -7.26
C PHE A 22 -24.78 20.04 -6.35
N SER A 23 -25.78 20.65 -5.71
CA SER A 23 -26.90 19.99 -5.05
C SER A 23 -27.88 19.49 -6.09
N SER A 24 -28.34 18.24 -5.95
CA SER A 24 -29.60 17.80 -6.55
C SER A 24 -30.40 17.00 -5.54
N SER A 25 -31.66 17.39 -5.43
CA SER A 25 -32.65 17.04 -4.44
C SER A 25 -33.68 16.03 -4.96
N LYS A 26 -34.32 15.31 -4.02
CA LYS A 26 -35.63 14.63 -4.10
C LYS A 26 -35.63 13.33 -4.95
N SER A 27 -36.36 12.25 -4.61
CA SER A 27 -37.62 12.11 -3.84
C SER A 27 -37.90 10.66 -3.40
N LYS A 28 -38.61 10.53 -2.27
CA LYS A 28 -39.76 9.62 -1.97
C LYS A 28 -39.58 8.10 -2.15
N SER A 29 -39.52 7.35 -1.04
CA SER A 29 -40.63 6.81 -0.22
C SER A 29 -41.15 5.45 -0.72
N ASN A 30 -40.94 4.40 0.07
CA ASN A 30 -42.00 3.47 0.47
C ASN A 30 -41.51 2.62 1.65
N GLN A 31 -42.33 2.58 2.70
CA GLN A 31 -42.14 1.82 3.93
C GLN A 31 -42.78 0.40 3.80
N PRO A 32 -42.50 -0.51 4.76
CA PRO A 32 -42.28 -1.93 4.50
C PRO A 32 -43.51 -2.81 4.75
N ARG A 33 -43.43 -4.07 4.29
CA ARG A 33 -44.35 -5.15 4.69
C ARG A 33 -43.77 -5.90 5.88
N ASP A 34 -44.57 -5.99 6.93
CA ASP A 34 -44.35 -6.83 8.10
C ASP A 34 -44.41 -8.32 7.74
N TYR A 35 -43.40 -9.06 8.19
CA TYR A 35 -43.48 -10.51 8.34
C TYR A 35 -42.91 -10.90 9.71
N SER A 36 -43.83 -11.26 10.60
CA SER A 36 -43.60 -11.91 11.89
C SER A 36 -43.27 -13.39 11.69
N GLY A 37 -42.17 -13.89 12.28
CA GLY A 37 -41.89 -15.33 12.27
C GLY A 37 -40.59 -15.77 12.94
N ASN A 38 -40.71 -16.09 14.24
CA ASN A 38 -39.89 -16.96 15.08
C ASN A 38 -38.50 -16.54 15.62
N PRO A 39 -38.21 -16.83 16.92
CA PRO A 39 -37.02 -16.37 17.61
C PRO A 39 -35.89 -17.41 17.53
N TYR A 40 -34.85 -17.11 16.76
CA TYR A 40 -33.57 -17.79 16.90
C TYR A 40 -32.65 -16.99 17.84
N LYS A 41 -32.07 -17.71 18.81
CA LYS A 41 -31.03 -17.22 19.73
C LYS A 41 -29.97 -16.40 18.99
N PRO A 42 -29.62 -15.17 19.44
CA PRO A 42 -28.55 -14.42 18.83
C PRO A 42 -27.19 -15.11 19.10
N PRO A 43 -26.26 -15.11 18.12
CA PRO A 43 -24.88 -15.51 18.37
C PRO A 43 -24.22 -14.52 19.33
N ILE A 44 -23.31 -15.04 20.15
CA ILE A 44 -22.46 -14.28 21.06
C ILE A 44 -21.70 -13.20 20.25
N PRO A 45 -21.70 -11.93 20.67
CA PRO A 45 -21.01 -10.88 19.94
C PRO A 45 -19.49 -11.12 19.98
N VAL A 46 -18.90 -11.32 18.80
CA VAL A 46 -17.45 -11.22 18.60
C VAL A 46 -17.06 -9.75 18.86
N PRO A 47 -15.99 -9.46 19.62
CA PRO A 47 -15.56 -8.09 19.85
C PRO A 47 -15.14 -7.46 18.52
N THR A 48 -16.02 -6.61 17.99
CA THR A 48 -15.73 -5.72 16.87
C THR A 48 -14.98 -4.53 17.43
N SER A 49 -13.66 -4.66 17.59
CA SER A 49 -12.81 -3.48 17.70
C SER A 49 -12.89 -2.74 16.37
N SER A 50 -13.58 -1.61 16.34
CA SER A 50 -13.73 -0.76 15.16
C SER A 50 -12.34 -0.33 14.64
N ALA A 51 -11.97 -0.87 13.48
CA ALA A 51 -10.71 -0.57 12.78
C ALA A 51 -10.58 0.90 12.28
N ASN A 52 -11.43 1.83 12.73
CA ASN A 52 -11.47 3.22 12.25
C ASN A 52 -10.80 4.24 13.19
N ASP A 53 -10.23 3.84 14.34
CA ASP A 53 -9.61 4.79 15.28
C ASP A 53 -8.12 5.11 14.99
N TYR A 54 -7.56 4.60 13.88
CA TYR A 54 -6.13 4.73 13.56
C TYR A 54 -5.72 6.02 12.83
N ALA A 55 -6.64 6.97 12.65
CA ALA A 55 -6.37 8.24 11.94
C ALA A 55 -6.41 9.49 12.87
N GLY A 56 -6.35 9.30 14.19
CA GLY A 56 -6.35 10.38 15.18
C GLY A 56 -4.94 10.76 15.64
N CYS A 57 -4.71 12.06 15.87
CA CYS A 57 -3.50 12.66 16.39
C CYS A 57 -2.77 11.76 17.41
N PHE A 58 -1.50 11.45 17.16
CA PHE A 58 -0.64 10.68 18.06
C PHE A 58 -0.36 11.51 19.33
N HIS A 59 -1.29 11.51 20.27
CA HIS A 59 -1.02 11.97 21.61
C HIS A 59 -0.12 10.95 22.32
N PRO A 60 0.85 11.40 23.14
CA PRO A 60 1.65 10.49 23.95
C PRO A 60 0.72 9.60 24.75
N ALA A 61 0.95 8.28 24.66
CA ALA A 61 0.15 7.33 25.41
C ALA A 61 0.37 7.62 26.90
N SER A 62 -0.66 8.12 27.57
CA SER A 62 -0.66 8.40 29.00
C SER A 62 -1.65 7.48 29.69
N PHE A 63 -1.20 6.80 30.74
CA PHE A 63 -2.11 6.10 31.63
C PHE A 63 -2.28 6.92 32.92
N ASN A 64 -3.44 7.57 33.07
CA ASN A 64 -3.83 8.25 34.30
C ASN A 64 -4.79 7.35 35.09
N CYS A 65 -4.31 6.70 36.15
CA CYS A 65 -5.20 6.11 37.14
C CYS A 65 -5.54 7.20 38.16
N ALA A 66 -6.82 7.53 38.34
CA ALA A 66 -7.26 8.67 39.15
C ALA A 66 -6.82 8.62 40.63
N ASN A 67 -6.31 7.48 41.11
CA ASN A 67 -5.88 7.26 42.50
C ASN A 67 -4.48 6.62 42.64
N SER A 68 -3.64 6.60 41.60
CA SER A 68 -2.30 6.00 41.72
C SER A 68 -1.29 6.97 42.31
N ASN A 69 -0.43 6.47 43.20
CA ASN A 69 0.72 7.20 43.77
C ASN A 69 1.81 7.51 42.73
N LEU A 70 1.63 7.08 41.48
CA LEU A 70 2.53 7.33 40.36
C LEU A 70 1.74 7.54 39.07
N LYS A 71 2.37 8.16 38.08
CA LYS A 71 1.92 8.22 36.68
C LYS A 71 3.03 7.69 35.79
N LEU A 72 2.63 6.92 34.78
CA LEU A 72 3.54 6.31 33.82
C LEU A 72 3.25 6.85 32.42
N LEU A 73 4.26 7.41 31.79
CA LEU A 73 4.21 7.95 30.44
C LEU A 73 5.26 7.27 29.57
N LEU A 74 4.92 7.06 28.31
CA LEU A 74 5.82 6.51 27.29
C LEU A 74 5.93 7.49 26.14
N HIS A 75 7.13 8.04 25.96
CA HIS A 75 7.45 8.95 24.87
C HIS A 75 8.32 8.24 23.84
N LEU A 76 7.88 8.19 22.59
CA LEU A 76 8.68 7.68 21.47
C LEU A 76 9.25 8.86 20.69
N ALA A 77 10.48 8.74 20.19
CA ALA A 77 11.02 9.73 19.25
C ALA A 77 10.20 9.70 17.95
N ASP A 78 9.92 8.50 17.43
CA ASP A 78 9.14 8.28 16.23
C ASP A 78 8.09 7.18 16.46
N HIS A 79 6.85 7.43 16.02
CA HIS A 79 5.80 6.39 15.95
C HIS A 79 5.80 5.65 14.61
N THR A 80 6.49 6.18 13.61
CA THR A 80 6.59 5.58 12.27
C THR A 80 8.03 5.24 11.98
N VAL A 81 8.28 3.97 11.68
CA VAL A 81 9.59 3.43 11.34
C VAL A 81 9.63 3.21 9.83
N TYR A 82 10.50 3.95 9.15
CA TYR A 82 10.70 3.82 7.71
C TYR A 82 11.81 2.81 7.43
N GLN A 83 11.43 1.61 6.97
CA GLN A 83 12.38 0.57 6.56
C GLN A 83 12.64 0.64 5.07
N ARG A 84 13.89 0.85 4.68
CA ARG A 84 14.32 0.86 3.29
C ARG A 84 14.35 -0.57 2.72
N GLY A 85 14.10 -0.68 1.41
CA GLY A 85 14.14 -1.92 0.65
C GLY A 85 12.77 -2.55 0.38
N ILE A 86 12.60 -3.06 -0.84
CA ILE A 86 11.34 -3.69 -1.29
C ILE A 86 11.44 -5.21 -1.40
N ASN A 87 12.64 -5.73 -1.69
CA ASN A 87 12.92 -7.16 -1.84
C ASN A 87 13.90 -7.65 -0.77
N SER A 88 13.96 -8.96 -0.55
CA SER A 88 14.80 -9.57 0.48
C SER A 88 16.28 -9.20 0.40
N LEU A 89 16.81 -9.02 -0.81
CA LEU A 89 18.21 -8.60 -1.02
C LEU A 89 18.43 -7.18 -0.47
N GLU A 90 17.62 -6.21 -0.90
CA GLU A 90 17.69 -4.83 -0.42
C GLU A 90 17.48 -4.75 1.10
N LEU A 91 16.59 -5.58 1.66
CA LEU A 91 16.36 -5.64 3.10
C LEU A 91 17.61 -6.12 3.86
N SER A 92 18.32 -7.10 3.32
CA SER A 92 19.53 -7.63 3.95
C SER A 92 20.71 -6.66 3.91
N GLU A 93 20.72 -5.72 2.96
CA GLU A 93 21.75 -4.68 2.83
C GLU A 93 21.44 -3.44 3.68
N CYS A 94 20.20 -3.29 4.16
CA CYS A 94 19.80 -2.14 4.96
C CYS A 94 20.26 -2.27 6.42
N SER A 95 20.81 -1.19 6.96
CA SER A 95 21.09 -1.09 8.39
C SER A 95 19.80 -1.17 9.21
N PRO A 96 19.80 -1.87 10.37
CA PRO A 96 18.64 -1.90 11.24
C PRO A 96 18.27 -0.49 11.72
N TYR A 97 16.97 -0.25 11.89
CA TYR A 97 16.49 1.03 12.39
C TYR A 97 16.56 1.06 13.92
N ALA A 98 17.15 2.11 14.49
CA ALA A 98 17.16 2.28 15.93
C ALA A 98 15.92 3.07 16.39
N LEU A 99 15.05 2.40 17.15
CA LEU A 99 13.87 3.01 17.75
C LEU A 99 14.19 3.47 19.18
N TYR A 100 14.06 4.77 19.40
CA TYR A 100 14.37 5.42 20.67
C TYR A 100 13.10 5.89 21.38
N GLY A 101 13.17 5.94 22.69
CA GLY A 101 12.16 6.58 23.50
C GLY A 101 12.60 6.75 24.94
N THR A 102 11.68 7.25 25.75
CA THR A 102 11.88 7.45 27.17
C THR A 102 10.62 7.09 27.90
N VAL A 103 10.76 6.29 28.96
CA VAL A 103 9.72 6.11 29.95
C VAL A 103 9.86 7.19 30.99
N VAL A 104 8.79 7.95 31.22
CA VAL A 104 8.74 8.97 32.26
C VAL A 104 7.84 8.48 33.38
N LEU A 105 8.42 8.34 34.56
CA LEU A 105 7.75 7.96 35.78
C LEU A 105 7.62 9.21 36.66
N VAL A 106 6.39 9.61 36.94
CA VAL A 106 6.10 10.68 37.90
C VAL A 106 5.63 10.04 39.20
N VAL A 107 6.43 10.16 40.25
CA VAL A 107 6.12 9.64 41.58
C VAL A 107 5.49 10.75 42.40
N LEU A 108 4.23 10.56 42.80
CA LEU A 108 3.44 11.54 43.57
C LEU A 108 3.53 11.30 45.07
N LYS A 109 3.82 10.07 45.50
CA LYS A 109 4.13 9.69 46.89
C LYS A 109 5.24 8.66 46.91
N PRO A 110 6.10 8.63 47.95
CA PRO A 110 7.18 7.65 48.03
C PRO A 110 6.66 6.23 47.87
N ILE A 111 7.33 5.44 47.03
CA ILE A 111 6.85 4.11 46.65
C ILE A 111 8.00 3.16 46.36
N HIS A 112 7.82 1.90 46.73
CA HIS A 112 8.76 0.83 46.41
C HIS A 112 8.47 0.31 45.01
N ILE A 113 9.46 0.39 44.13
CA ILE A 113 9.35 -0.09 42.74
C ILE A 113 10.34 -1.23 42.58
N SER A 114 9.86 -2.40 42.17
CA SER A 114 10.70 -3.58 42.00
C SER A 114 11.35 -3.63 40.63
N SER A 115 10.60 -3.24 39.59
CA SER A 115 11.12 -3.19 38.24
C SER A 115 10.34 -2.28 37.32
N ILE A 116 11.05 -1.75 36.33
CA ILE A 116 10.50 -1.11 35.14
C ILE A 116 10.93 -1.96 33.96
N GLN A 117 10.02 -2.20 33.03
CA GLN A 117 10.27 -3.00 31.83
C GLN A 117 9.69 -2.27 30.63
N VAL A 118 10.43 -2.23 29.54
CA VAL A 118 9.96 -1.74 28.24
C VAL A 118 10.11 -2.87 27.25
N CYS A 119 9.05 -3.22 26.53
CA CYS A 119 9.06 -4.27 25.53
C CYS A 119 8.58 -3.75 24.18
N LEU A 120 9.37 -3.98 23.14
CA LEU A 120 8.97 -3.85 21.75
C LEU A 120 8.40 -5.19 21.28
N LYS A 121 7.10 -5.19 20.94
CA LYS A 121 6.37 -6.39 20.53
C LYS A 121 5.88 -6.26 19.10
N GLY A 122 5.94 -7.35 18.36
CA GLY A 122 5.43 -7.47 17.00
C GLY A 122 4.56 -8.71 16.86
N PHE A 123 3.38 -8.55 16.28
CA PHE A 123 2.42 -9.63 16.15
C PHE A 123 1.85 -9.70 14.73
N LYS A 124 1.68 -10.93 14.24
CA LYS A 124 1.04 -11.27 12.97
C LYS A 124 -0.17 -12.14 13.25
N PHE A 125 -1.33 -11.70 12.77
CA PHE A 125 -2.60 -12.42 12.85
C PHE A 125 -3.05 -12.75 11.43
N GLU A 126 -3.22 -14.02 11.13
CA GLU A 126 -3.72 -14.49 9.84
C GLU A 126 -5.09 -15.11 10.00
N THR A 127 -6.06 -14.64 9.24
CA THR A 127 -7.40 -15.21 9.20
C THR A 127 -7.44 -16.28 8.13
N VAL A 128 -7.41 -17.54 8.54
CA VAL A 128 -7.58 -18.70 7.67
C VAL A 128 -9.08 -19.04 7.60
N LEU A 129 -9.59 -19.10 6.38
CA LEU A 129 -10.95 -19.54 6.10
C LEU A 129 -10.97 -21.06 6.01
N GLU A 130 -11.49 -21.71 7.06
CA GLU A 130 -11.72 -23.15 7.03
C GLU A 130 -13.13 -23.43 6.53
N LEU A 131 -13.21 -24.02 5.34
CA LEU A 131 -14.49 -24.51 4.81
C LEU A 131 -14.65 -25.96 5.22
N SER A 132 -15.59 -26.22 6.12
CA SER A 132 -16.05 -27.59 6.35
C SER A 132 -17.18 -27.88 5.37
N SER A 133 -16.93 -28.70 4.35
CA SER A 133 -18.00 -29.17 3.48
C SER A 133 -18.79 -30.24 4.25
N ILE A 134 -19.89 -29.85 4.88
CA ILE A 134 -20.82 -30.81 5.47
C ILE A 134 -21.71 -31.31 4.34
N LYS A 135 -21.40 -32.50 3.80
CA LYS A 135 -22.27 -33.20 2.85
C LYS A 135 -23.45 -33.82 3.60
N THR A 136 -24.50 -33.03 3.86
CA THR A 136 -25.79 -33.53 4.37
C THR A 136 -26.82 -33.56 3.24
N GLY A 137 -26.92 -34.69 2.53
CA GLY A 137 -27.90 -34.88 1.46
C GLY A 137 -27.69 -33.97 0.23
N ALA A 138 -28.76 -33.79 -0.58
CA ALA A 138 -28.73 -33.07 -1.86
C ALA A 138 -28.32 -31.58 -1.76
N ASN A 139 -28.19 -31.02 -0.55
CA ASN A 139 -27.82 -29.64 -0.31
C ASN A 139 -26.55 -29.58 0.54
N SER A 140 -25.42 -29.23 -0.09
CA SER A 140 -24.18 -28.91 0.61
C SER A 140 -24.23 -27.48 1.14
N TYR A 141 -24.25 -27.31 2.46
CA TYR A 141 -24.01 -26.01 3.09
C TYR A 141 -22.52 -25.90 3.47
N ALA A 142 -21.86 -24.84 3.03
CA ALA A 142 -20.52 -24.51 3.46
C ALA A 142 -20.62 -23.67 4.74
N ASP A 143 -20.34 -24.28 5.89
CA ASP A 143 -20.12 -23.52 7.12
C ASP A 143 -18.63 -23.16 7.18
N GLY A 144 -18.35 -21.86 6.95
CA GLY A 144 -17.01 -21.31 6.95
C GLY A 144 -16.63 -20.80 8.32
N GLN A 145 -15.80 -21.54 9.05
CA GLN A 145 -15.23 -21.07 10.31
C GLN A 145 -13.99 -20.23 10.03
N LYS A 146 -13.94 -19.03 10.61
CA LYS A 146 -12.74 -18.18 10.57
C LYS A 146 -11.83 -18.59 11.72
N LYS A 147 -10.67 -19.19 11.41
CA LYS A 147 -9.60 -19.37 12.40
C LYS A 147 -8.59 -18.24 12.29
N ILE A 148 -8.12 -17.78 13.44
CA ILE A 148 -7.09 -16.74 13.51
C ILE A 148 -5.80 -17.41 13.98
N HIS A 149 -4.82 -17.50 13.08
CA HIS A 149 -3.46 -17.92 13.40
C HIS A 149 -2.69 -16.74 13.96
N TYR A 150 -2.08 -16.94 15.11
CA TYR A 150 -1.28 -15.94 15.79
C TYR A 150 0.20 -16.34 15.71
N LYS A 151 1.04 -15.41 15.23
CA LYS A 151 2.49 -15.55 15.21
C LYS A 151 3.12 -14.32 15.85
N LYS A 152 3.95 -14.56 16.86
CA LYS A 152 4.82 -13.53 17.45
C LYS A 152 5.98 -13.28 16.49
N LEU A 153 6.16 -12.04 16.06
CA LEU A 153 7.25 -11.64 15.17
C LEU A 153 8.45 -11.12 15.94
N LEU A 154 8.21 -10.42 17.05
CA LEU A 154 9.23 -9.74 17.84
C LEU A 154 8.77 -9.63 19.31
N ASP A 155 9.69 -9.77 20.26
CA ASP A 155 9.47 -9.50 21.68
C ASP A 155 10.78 -9.22 22.40
N ASP A 156 11.28 -8.02 22.17
CA ASP A 156 12.52 -7.55 22.79
C ASP A 156 12.19 -6.70 23.99
N CYS A 157 12.81 -6.97 25.14
CA CYS A 157 12.53 -6.24 26.37
C CYS A 157 13.81 -5.72 27.03
N SER A 158 13.77 -4.48 27.51
CA SER A 158 14.74 -3.88 28.42
C SER A 158 14.14 -3.82 29.82
N ILE A 159 14.88 -4.25 30.84
CA ILE A 159 14.38 -4.33 32.22
C ILE A 159 15.36 -3.62 33.17
N TRP A 160 14.84 -2.67 33.94
CA TRP A 160 15.51 -2.08 35.10
C TRP A 160 14.99 -2.77 36.35
N LYS A 161 15.87 -3.47 37.07
CA LYS A 161 15.55 -4.10 38.37
C LYS A 161 16.10 -3.23 39.49
N PHE A 162 15.31 -3.05 40.53
CA PHE A 162 15.67 -2.26 41.69
C PHE A 162 15.61 -3.15 42.94
N ASN A 163 16.75 -3.26 43.63
CA ASN A 163 16.84 -4.01 44.87
C ASN A 163 16.42 -3.09 46.03
N ASP A 164 15.13 -3.14 46.37
CA ASP A 164 14.55 -2.42 47.51
C ASP A 164 14.75 -0.90 47.54
N LEU A 165 14.77 -0.27 46.37
CA LEU A 165 14.83 1.18 46.27
C LEU A 165 13.44 1.79 46.44
N ASN A 166 13.31 2.63 47.47
CA ASN A 166 12.15 3.50 47.65
C ASN A 166 12.34 4.77 46.82
N PHE A 167 11.55 4.88 45.75
CA PHE A 167 11.53 6.06 44.91
C PHE A 167 10.84 7.21 45.67
N GLN A 168 11.53 8.35 45.76
CA GLN A 168 11.00 9.56 46.37
C GLN A 168 10.07 10.29 45.39
N ILE A 169 9.30 11.25 45.89
CA ILE A 169 8.48 12.14 45.06
C ILE A 169 9.40 12.84 44.04
N GLY A 170 9.04 12.76 42.76
CA GLY A 170 9.87 13.29 41.69
C GLY A 170 9.51 12.75 40.32
N ILE A 171 10.29 13.17 39.32
CA ILE A 171 10.17 12.73 37.93
C ILE A 171 11.45 11.95 37.59
N TYR A 172 11.28 10.73 37.13
CA TYR A 172 12.37 9.83 36.75
C TYR A 172 12.23 9.46 35.28
N THR A 173 13.35 9.42 34.57
CA THR A 173 13.37 9.13 33.14
C THR A 173 14.24 7.92 32.85
N PHE A 174 13.72 6.99 32.06
CA PHE A 174 14.39 5.76 31.67
C PHE A 174 14.48 5.71 30.13
N PRO A 175 15.61 6.16 29.55
CA PRO A 175 15.80 6.11 28.10
C PRO A 175 15.97 4.66 27.63
N PHE A 176 15.46 4.35 26.45
CA PHE A 176 15.63 3.03 25.84
C PHE A 176 15.89 3.12 24.34
N GLN A 177 16.46 2.05 23.81
CA GLN A 177 16.74 1.86 22.39
C GLN A 177 16.48 0.41 22.01
N PHE A 178 15.81 0.20 20.88
CA PHE A 178 15.67 -1.10 20.23
C PHE A 178 16.21 -1.04 18.81
N LEU A 179 16.85 -2.10 18.34
CA LEU A 179 17.22 -2.26 16.93
C LEU A 179 16.15 -3.08 16.22
N ILE A 180 15.51 -2.50 15.21
CA ILE A 180 14.45 -3.13 14.45
C ILE A 180 15.07 -3.86 13.26
N ASP A 181 14.89 -5.18 13.22
CA ASP A 181 15.31 -6.03 12.11
C ASP A 181 14.66 -5.55 10.79
N PRO A 182 15.45 -5.23 9.75
CA PRO A 182 14.93 -4.80 8.45
C PRO A 182 14.04 -5.85 7.76
N ASN A 183 14.12 -7.12 8.15
CA ASN A 183 13.28 -8.20 7.62
C ASN A 183 11.85 -8.22 8.19
N LEU A 184 11.57 -7.43 9.23
CA LEU A 184 10.23 -7.37 9.82
C LEU A 184 9.20 -6.85 8.81
N PRO A 185 8.06 -7.52 8.60
CA PRO A 185 7.08 -7.08 7.61
C PRO A 185 6.47 -5.71 7.96
N PRO A 186 6.02 -4.93 6.97
CA PRO A 186 5.34 -3.67 7.25
C PRO A 186 4.08 -3.89 8.09
N SER A 187 3.70 -2.85 8.82
CA SER A 187 2.39 -2.78 9.45
C SER A 187 1.30 -2.83 8.39
N ILE A 188 0.37 -3.78 8.52
CA ILE A 188 -0.76 -3.94 7.61
C ILE A 188 -2.00 -4.28 8.43
N SER A 189 -3.13 -3.67 8.08
CA SER A 189 -4.43 -4.10 8.57
C SER A 189 -5.31 -4.51 7.40
N SER A 190 -5.77 -5.76 7.43
CA SER A 190 -6.63 -6.34 6.41
C SER A 190 -7.56 -7.40 7.02
N ASN A 191 -8.52 -7.86 6.23
CA ASN A 191 -9.41 -8.95 6.63
C ASN A 191 -8.72 -10.32 6.70
N TYR A 192 -7.54 -10.45 6.07
CA TYR A 192 -6.82 -11.72 5.94
C TYR A 192 -5.56 -11.77 6.79
N ILE A 193 -4.88 -10.63 6.91
CA ILE A 193 -3.66 -10.46 7.68
C ILE A 193 -3.68 -9.15 8.45
N ASN A 194 -3.31 -9.19 9.73
CA ASN A 194 -3.04 -8.01 10.54
C ASN A 194 -1.66 -8.12 11.14
N ILE A 195 -0.79 -7.16 10.85
CA ILE A 195 0.56 -7.03 11.40
C ILE A 195 0.63 -5.71 12.13
N HIS A 196 0.90 -5.76 13.42
CA HIS A 196 1.03 -4.56 14.23
C HIS A 196 2.20 -4.68 15.21
N TYR A 197 2.78 -3.52 15.51
CA TYR A 197 3.88 -3.39 16.45
C TYR A 197 3.49 -2.41 17.54
N ASN A 198 4.00 -2.65 18.74
CA ASN A 198 3.78 -1.75 19.86
C ASN A 198 4.95 -1.79 20.83
N ILE A 199 5.24 -0.65 21.44
CA ILE A 199 6.03 -0.61 22.67
C ILE A 199 5.09 -0.60 23.86
N GLU A 200 5.45 -1.37 24.87
CA GLU A 200 4.75 -1.48 26.12
C GLU A 200 5.73 -1.21 27.25
N ALA A 201 5.43 -0.21 28.09
CA ALA A 201 6.14 0.00 29.34
C ALA A 201 5.30 -0.54 30.51
N LEU A 202 5.95 -1.29 31.39
CA LEU A 202 5.41 -2.02 32.53
C LEU A 202 6.17 -1.60 33.77
N ILE A 203 5.47 -1.28 34.85
CA ILE A 203 6.07 -0.99 36.15
C ILE A 203 5.45 -1.88 37.19
N ASN A 204 6.31 -2.64 37.88
CA ASN A 204 5.95 -3.44 39.02
C ASN A 204 6.33 -2.66 40.29
N TYR A 205 5.35 -2.37 41.13
CA TYR A 205 5.55 -1.59 42.35
C TYR A 205 4.74 -2.17 43.50
N GLN A 206 5.18 -1.93 44.73
CA GLN A 206 4.50 -2.39 45.93
C GLN A 206 3.75 -1.25 46.60
N THR A 207 2.52 -1.54 46.98
CA THR A 207 1.72 -0.72 47.90
C THR A 207 1.65 -1.42 49.24
N SER A 208 1.17 -0.75 50.28
CA SER A 208 0.99 -1.33 51.62
C SER A 208 0.15 -2.62 51.64
N TYR A 209 -0.64 -2.88 50.60
CA TYR A 209 -1.61 -3.98 50.57
C TYR A 209 -1.30 -5.05 49.51
N SER A 210 -0.58 -4.73 48.44
CA SER A 210 -0.31 -5.66 47.34
C SER A 210 0.72 -5.16 46.34
N SER A 211 1.31 -6.10 45.60
CA SER A 211 2.05 -5.82 44.37
C SER A 211 1.08 -5.39 43.27
N GLN A 212 1.43 -4.31 42.58
CA GLN A 212 0.63 -3.69 41.53
C GLN A 212 1.44 -3.56 40.25
N VAL A 213 0.76 -3.60 39.11
CA VAL A 213 1.37 -3.43 37.79
C VAL A 213 0.70 -2.26 37.08
N SER A 214 1.49 -1.26 36.68
CA SER A 214 1.05 -0.20 35.77
C SER A 214 1.58 -0.48 34.37
N LYS A 215 0.74 -0.27 33.35
CA LYS A 215 1.06 -0.56 31.95
C LYS A 215 0.64 0.60 31.06
N VAL A 216 1.53 1.01 30.17
CA VAL A 216 1.23 1.95 29.08
C VAL A 216 1.70 1.36 27.76
N LYS A 217 0.92 1.55 26.69
CA LYS A 217 1.18 0.98 25.37
C LYS A 217 1.14 2.08 24.31
N SER A 218 2.12 2.09 23.42
CA SER A 218 2.19 2.96 22.25
C SER A 218 2.31 2.11 20.97
N ILE A 219 1.61 2.52 19.92
CA ILE A 219 1.58 1.81 18.63
C ILE A 219 2.72 2.32 17.75
N ILE A 220 3.34 1.38 17.02
CA ILE A 220 4.39 1.67 16.05
C ILE A 220 3.93 1.20 14.68
N ASN A 221 4.14 2.06 13.70
CA ASN A 221 3.81 1.80 12.31
C ASN A 221 5.11 1.57 11.52
N ILE A 222 5.32 0.36 11.01
CA ILE A 222 6.45 0.05 10.14
C ILE A 222 6.03 0.25 8.69
N VAL A 223 6.72 1.13 7.98
CA VAL A 223 6.43 1.51 6.59
C VAL A 223 7.61 1.15 5.69
N ARG A 224 7.34 0.42 4.60
CA ARG A 224 8.35 0.07 3.58
C ARG A 224 8.62 1.24 2.65
N CYS A 225 9.89 1.49 2.40
CA CYS A 225 10.38 2.61 1.61
C CYS A 225 11.36 2.11 0.54
N LEU A 226 11.60 2.94 -0.47
CA LEU A 226 12.63 2.66 -1.46
C LEU A 226 14.02 2.67 -0.80
N SER A 227 14.88 1.75 -1.21
CA SER A 227 16.30 1.86 -0.94
C SER A 227 16.94 2.79 -1.97
N ASP A 228 18.15 3.26 -1.70
CA ASP A 228 18.88 4.09 -2.66
C ASP A 228 19.17 3.30 -3.96
N ILE A 229 19.34 1.99 -3.86
CA ILE A 229 19.52 1.06 -4.98
C ILE A 229 18.24 0.96 -5.82
N SER A 230 17.09 0.67 -5.20
CA SER A 230 15.83 0.59 -5.93
C SER A 230 15.40 1.94 -6.48
N ASN A 231 15.73 3.04 -5.81
CA ASN A 231 15.43 4.37 -6.32
C ASN A 231 16.15 4.65 -7.65
N ASN A 232 17.33 4.09 -7.88
CA ASN A 232 18.01 4.25 -9.17
C ASN A 232 17.45 3.29 -10.23
N ILE A 233 17.26 2.02 -9.89
CA ILE A 233 16.90 0.97 -10.87
C ILE A 233 15.41 1.03 -11.26
N LEU A 234 14.54 1.28 -10.29
CA LEU A 234 13.10 1.18 -10.51
C LEU A 234 12.47 2.50 -10.98
N ASN A 235 13.23 3.60 -10.97
CA ASN A 235 12.81 4.88 -11.56
C ASN A 235 12.97 4.94 -13.08
N ASP A 236 13.55 3.90 -13.69
CA ASP A 236 13.60 3.81 -15.14
C ASP A 236 12.19 3.73 -15.74
N PRO A 237 11.88 4.55 -16.76
CA PRO A 237 10.59 4.52 -17.40
C PRO A 237 10.37 3.17 -18.09
N ILE A 238 9.17 2.63 -17.96
CA ILE A 238 8.80 1.39 -18.64
C ILE A 238 8.33 1.75 -20.03
N LEU A 239 9.09 1.32 -21.05
CA LEU A 239 8.71 1.46 -22.44
C LEU A 239 8.18 0.13 -22.98
N ALA A 240 7.02 0.16 -23.63
CA ALA A 240 6.49 -0.98 -24.36
C ALA A 240 5.92 -0.51 -25.69
N SER A 241 6.38 -1.10 -26.78
CA SER A 241 5.86 -0.85 -28.12
C SER A 241 5.23 -2.12 -28.67
N GLY A 242 4.16 -1.96 -29.44
CA GLY A 242 3.55 -3.05 -30.21
C GLY A 242 3.21 -2.60 -31.61
N ASN A 243 3.13 -3.57 -32.51
CA ASN A 243 2.76 -3.38 -33.89
C ASN A 243 1.56 -4.26 -34.21
N TRP A 244 0.43 -3.63 -34.54
CA TRP A 244 -0.77 -4.34 -34.94
C TRP A 244 -0.83 -4.47 -36.46
N ARG A 245 -0.32 -5.59 -36.98
CA ARG A 245 -0.39 -6.00 -38.41
C ARG A 245 0.15 -4.96 -39.40
N ASN A 246 1.14 -4.16 -39.00
CA ASN A 246 1.65 -3.03 -39.77
C ASN A 246 0.58 -1.99 -40.13
N LEU A 247 -0.53 -1.93 -39.38
CA LEU A 247 -1.56 -0.91 -39.52
C LEU A 247 -1.36 0.22 -38.51
N MET A 248 -0.88 -0.14 -37.31
CA MET A 248 -0.76 0.78 -36.19
C MET A 248 0.43 0.37 -35.33
N ILE A 249 1.33 1.31 -35.08
CA ILE A 249 2.36 1.16 -34.04
C ILE A 249 1.83 1.90 -32.83
N TYR A 250 1.87 1.25 -31.67
CA TYR A 250 1.48 1.87 -30.42
C TYR A 250 2.59 1.72 -29.42
N GLN A 251 2.78 2.74 -28.59
CA GLN A 251 3.80 2.80 -27.57
C GLN A 251 3.17 3.27 -26.27
N PHE A 252 3.51 2.58 -25.19
CA PHE A 252 3.18 2.94 -23.83
C PHE A 252 4.48 3.26 -23.10
N GLN A 253 4.50 4.39 -22.42
CA GLN A 253 5.58 4.78 -21.54
C GLN A 253 5.00 5.04 -20.15
N LEU A 254 5.49 4.33 -19.14
CA LEU A 254 5.15 4.60 -17.74
C LEU A 254 6.31 5.31 -17.08
N GLN A 255 6.01 6.21 -16.15
CA GLN A 255 7.05 7.00 -15.47
C GLN A 255 8.13 6.12 -14.83
N ASN A 256 7.73 5.04 -14.14
CA ASN A 256 8.62 4.13 -13.43
C ASN A 256 7.90 2.81 -13.09
N LYS A 257 8.53 1.89 -12.36
CA LYS A 257 7.90 0.65 -11.84
C LYS A 257 7.24 0.84 -10.46
N ILE A 258 7.39 2.00 -9.84
CA ILE A 258 6.96 2.27 -8.47
C ILE A 258 5.84 3.29 -8.47
N ALA A 259 4.71 2.92 -7.89
CA ALA A 259 3.62 3.84 -7.64
C ALA A 259 3.41 4.01 -6.14
N PHE A 260 2.94 5.20 -5.74
CA PHE A 260 2.59 5.49 -4.36
C PHE A 260 1.09 5.73 -4.26
N GLN A 261 0.47 5.18 -3.21
CA GLN A 261 -0.90 5.53 -2.87
C GLN A 261 -1.02 7.05 -2.63
N ASN A 262 -2.16 7.59 -3.03
CA ASN A 262 -2.51 9.01 -3.01
C ASN A 262 -1.52 9.94 -3.73
N CYS A 263 -0.64 9.42 -4.58
CA CYS A 263 0.25 10.21 -5.43
C CYS A 263 -0.18 10.10 -6.89
N LEU A 264 0.21 11.09 -7.69
CA LEU A 264 0.03 11.05 -9.14
C LEU A 264 1.01 10.05 -9.75
N TYR A 265 0.51 9.27 -10.68
CA TYR A 265 1.28 8.34 -11.49
C TYR A 265 1.08 8.68 -12.95
N ASN A 266 2.18 8.91 -13.66
CA ASN A 266 2.17 9.42 -15.02
C ASN A 266 2.39 8.28 -16.02
N ALA A 267 1.59 8.29 -17.08
CA ALA A 267 1.70 7.37 -18.20
C ALA A 267 1.52 8.16 -19.50
N LEU A 268 2.27 7.82 -20.53
CA LEU A 268 2.18 8.36 -21.88
C LEU A 268 1.76 7.24 -22.82
N ILE A 269 0.78 7.54 -23.67
CA ILE A 269 0.29 6.65 -24.71
C ILE A 269 0.52 7.34 -26.05
N LEU A 270 1.24 6.68 -26.95
CA LEU A 270 1.51 7.13 -28.30
C LEU A 270 0.94 6.11 -29.28
N ILE A 271 0.25 6.59 -30.31
CA ILE A 271 -0.31 5.78 -31.39
C ILE A 271 0.13 6.41 -32.70
N HIS A 272 0.99 5.72 -33.43
CA HIS A 272 1.49 6.15 -34.73
C HIS A 272 0.67 5.51 -35.84
N ASN A 273 0.25 6.34 -36.80
CA ASN A 273 -0.25 5.83 -38.06
C ASN A 273 0.93 5.47 -38.96
N ILE A 274 0.93 4.26 -39.53
CA ILE A 274 2.01 3.82 -40.43
C ILE A 274 1.80 4.40 -41.83
N ASP A 275 0.56 4.42 -42.33
CA ASP A 275 0.25 4.93 -43.68
C ASP A 275 -1.24 5.29 -43.78
N ASP A 276 -1.53 6.57 -44.03
CA ASP A 276 -2.91 7.07 -44.24
C ASP A 276 -3.56 6.45 -45.50
N SER A 277 -2.76 5.94 -46.44
CA SER A 277 -3.22 5.57 -47.79
C SER A 277 -3.67 4.11 -47.94
N LEU A 278 -3.16 3.17 -47.13
CA LEU A 278 -3.31 1.74 -47.41
C LEU A 278 -4.52 1.10 -46.71
N ILE A 279 -4.71 1.30 -45.41
CA ILE A 279 -5.84 0.74 -44.63
C ILE A 279 -6.06 1.62 -43.39
N SER A 280 -7.25 2.21 -43.25
CA SER A 280 -7.61 2.98 -42.05
C SER A 280 -7.93 2.06 -40.87
N PHE A 281 -7.42 2.35 -39.69
CA PHE A 281 -7.91 1.77 -38.43
C PHE A 281 -8.78 2.77 -37.67
N HIS A 282 -9.56 2.27 -36.73
CA HIS A 282 -10.32 3.09 -35.79
C HIS A 282 -10.04 2.63 -34.36
N VAL A 283 -9.56 3.55 -33.52
CA VAL A 283 -9.40 3.33 -32.08
C VAL A 283 -10.73 3.64 -31.41
N HIS A 284 -11.37 2.63 -30.84
CA HIS A 284 -12.67 2.75 -30.17
C HIS A 284 -12.53 3.25 -28.75
N ALA A 285 -11.56 2.73 -28.01
CA ALA A 285 -11.38 3.03 -26.61
C ALA A 285 -9.95 2.74 -26.18
N VAL A 286 -9.46 3.56 -25.26
CA VAL A 286 -8.24 3.29 -24.51
C VAL A 286 -8.62 3.17 -23.04
N SER A 287 -8.20 2.09 -22.40
CA SER A 287 -8.53 1.85 -20.99
C SER A 287 -7.30 1.44 -20.19
N ILE A 288 -7.18 2.02 -19.00
CA ILE A 288 -6.09 1.77 -18.06
C ILE A 288 -6.69 1.13 -16.82
N TYR A 289 -6.19 -0.03 -16.45
CA TYR A 289 -6.61 -0.82 -15.30
C TYR A 289 -5.44 -0.98 -14.35
N LEU A 290 -5.66 -0.71 -13.06
CA LEU A 290 -4.76 -1.17 -12.01
C LEU A 290 -5.42 -2.35 -11.32
N ILE A 291 -4.76 -3.51 -11.29
CA ILE A 291 -5.29 -4.75 -10.72
C ILE A 291 -4.40 -5.16 -9.56
N GLN A 292 -4.97 -5.26 -8.36
CA GLN A 292 -4.32 -5.89 -7.21
C GLN A 292 -4.71 -7.35 -7.17
N SER A 293 -3.74 -8.23 -7.01
CA SER A 293 -3.96 -9.64 -6.77
C SER A 293 -3.43 -9.97 -5.38
N CYS A 294 -4.30 -10.53 -4.55
CA CYS A 294 -3.95 -11.03 -3.22
C CYS A 294 -3.96 -12.54 -3.30
N GLN A 295 -2.88 -13.18 -2.88
CA GLN A 295 -2.79 -14.62 -2.74
C GLN A 295 -2.72 -14.93 -1.24
N PHE A 296 -3.51 -15.89 -0.78
CA PHE A 296 -3.45 -16.33 0.60
C PHE A 296 -3.68 -17.83 0.78
N ASP A 297 -3.19 -18.34 1.91
CA ASP A 297 -3.32 -19.75 2.26
C ASP A 297 -4.77 -20.07 2.65
N LYS A 298 -5.29 -21.13 2.04
CA LYS A 298 -6.57 -21.73 2.34
C LYS A 298 -6.35 -23.18 2.74
N VAL A 299 -6.88 -23.56 3.89
CA VAL A 299 -6.81 -24.93 4.38
C VAL A 299 -8.16 -25.59 4.18
N GLU A 300 -8.19 -26.66 3.38
CA GLU A 300 -9.38 -27.48 3.18
C GLU A 300 -9.20 -28.83 3.87
N TYR A 301 -10.18 -29.21 4.68
CA TYR A 301 -10.23 -30.51 5.33
C TYR A 301 -10.99 -31.48 4.44
N ASN A 302 -10.23 -32.31 3.72
CA ASN A 302 -10.80 -33.38 2.91
C ASN A 302 -11.14 -34.57 3.81
N GLY A 303 -12.36 -34.59 4.36
CA GLY A 303 -12.86 -35.74 5.11
C GLY A 303 -14.13 -35.47 5.91
N LEU A 304 -14.90 -36.54 6.16
CA LEU A 304 -15.91 -36.55 7.23
C LEU A 304 -15.21 -36.21 8.55
N ARG A 305 -15.89 -35.44 9.42
CA ARG A 305 -15.35 -35.00 10.72
C ARG A 305 -14.53 -36.12 11.38
N PRO A 306 -13.31 -35.85 11.86
CA PRO A 306 -12.50 -36.89 12.49
C PRO A 306 -13.26 -37.45 13.69
N ILE A 307 -13.78 -38.67 13.55
CA ILE A 307 -14.34 -39.44 14.67
C ILE A 307 -13.19 -40.04 15.51
N SER A 308 -11.94 -39.96 15.04
CA SER A 308 -10.73 -40.42 15.73
C SER A 308 -9.57 -39.44 15.58
N ASN A 309 -8.62 -39.47 16.52
CA ASN A 309 -7.40 -38.63 16.60
C ASN A 309 -6.41 -38.81 15.42
N VAL A 310 -6.84 -39.33 14.28
CA VAL A 310 -5.99 -39.47 13.09
C VAL A 310 -6.01 -38.13 12.34
N PRO A 311 -4.86 -37.48 12.11
CA PRO A 311 -4.80 -36.24 11.35
C PRO A 311 -5.34 -36.48 9.94
N SER A 312 -6.47 -35.87 9.64
CA SER A 312 -7.02 -35.84 8.28
C SER A 312 -6.02 -35.17 7.33
N HIS A 313 -5.98 -35.62 6.08
CA HIS A 313 -5.12 -35.02 5.06
C HIS A 313 -5.47 -33.55 4.87
N LEU A 314 -4.59 -32.68 5.37
CA LEU A 314 -4.73 -31.23 5.34
C LEU A 314 -4.17 -30.75 4.00
N SER A 315 -5.04 -30.44 3.04
CA SER A 315 -4.62 -29.87 1.76
C SER A 315 -4.55 -28.35 1.88
N LYS A 316 -3.33 -27.81 1.76
CA LYS A 316 -3.09 -26.37 1.61
C LYS A 316 -3.28 -25.98 0.15
N HIS A 317 -4.18 -25.06 -0.12
CA HIS A 317 -4.39 -24.45 -1.43
C HIS A 317 -4.16 -22.94 -1.33
N PHE A 318 -3.80 -22.32 -2.45
CA PHE A 318 -3.75 -20.86 -2.54
C PHE A 318 -5.04 -20.33 -3.14
N GLU A 319 -5.69 -19.40 -2.45
CA GLU A 319 -6.80 -18.64 -3.00
C GLU A 319 -6.27 -17.33 -3.58
N TYR A 320 -6.76 -16.98 -4.77
CA TYR A 320 -6.35 -15.78 -5.50
C TYR A 320 -7.53 -14.83 -5.63
N ASN A 321 -7.46 -13.70 -4.95
CA ASN A 321 -8.44 -12.64 -5.07
C ASN A 321 -7.89 -11.50 -5.92
N LYS A 322 -8.55 -11.23 -7.05
CA LYS A 322 -8.22 -10.12 -7.95
C LYS A 322 -9.18 -8.97 -7.72
N PHE A 323 -8.62 -7.79 -7.49
CA PHE A 323 -9.33 -6.55 -7.24
C PHE A 323 -8.95 -5.55 -8.31
N LEU A 324 -9.96 -5.04 -9.02
CA LEU A 324 -9.78 -3.90 -9.90
C LEU A 324 -9.69 -2.63 -9.05
N LEU A 325 -8.48 -2.08 -8.90
CA LEU A 325 -8.19 -0.89 -8.10
C LEU A 325 -8.62 0.42 -8.77
N LEU A 326 -8.29 0.54 -10.06
CA LEU A 326 -8.54 1.71 -10.88
C LEU A 326 -9.00 1.25 -12.26
N LYS A 327 -10.01 1.90 -12.81
CA LYS A 327 -10.35 1.82 -14.24
C LYS A 327 -10.52 3.23 -14.77
N LYS A 328 -9.64 3.65 -15.67
CA LYS A 328 -9.73 4.92 -16.39
C LYS A 328 -10.03 4.62 -17.85
N LEU A 329 -11.18 5.09 -18.33
CA LEU A 329 -11.51 5.10 -19.75
C LEU A 329 -11.07 6.44 -20.33
N VAL A 330 -10.28 6.41 -21.38
CA VAL A 330 -9.77 7.60 -22.06
C VAL A 330 -10.54 7.77 -23.36
N SER A 331 -11.10 8.97 -23.57
CA SER A 331 -11.77 9.31 -24.81
C SER A 331 -10.75 9.61 -25.88
N MET A 332 -10.99 9.20 -27.14
CA MET A 332 -10.14 9.60 -28.26
C MET A 332 -10.10 11.12 -28.47
N LYS A 333 -11.10 11.85 -27.97
CA LYS A 333 -11.12 13.33 -27.98
C LYS A 333 -10.08 13.95 -27.06
N ASP A 334 -9.57 13.19 -26.09
CA ASP A 334 -8.57 13.67 -25.13
C ASP A 334 -7.15 13.51 -25.66
N PHE A 335 -6.97 12.85 -26.82
CA PHE A 335 -5.66 12.71 -27.47
C PHE A 335 -5.30 13.98 -28.22
N GLU A 336 -4.07 14.43 -28.01
CA GLU A 336 -3.42 15.44 -28.82
C GLU A 336 -2.99 14.82 -30.15
N ILE A 337 -3.33 15.46 -31.26
CA ILE A 337 -2.88 15.05 -32.60
C ILE A 337 -1.57 15.77 -32.88
N LEU A 338 -0.49 15.01 -32.99
CA LEU A 338 0.84 15.52 -33.29
C LEU A 338 0.95 15.93 -34.77
N PRO A 339 1.90 16.80 -35.13
CA PRO A 339 2.09 17.26 -36.52
C PRO A 339 2.32 16.14 -37.55
N ASN A 340 2.81 14.99 -37.10
CA ASN A 340 3.02 13.79 -37.93
C ASN A 340 1.79 12.88 -38.02
N GLY A 341 0.61 13.34 -37.57
CA GLY A 341 -0.64 12.57 -37.56
C GLY A 341 -0.73 11.50 -36.47
N SER A 342 0.28 11.38 -35.59
CA SER A 342 0.21 10.47 -34.44
C SER A 342 -0.68 11.01 -33.34
N PHE A 343 -1.27 10.12 -32.54
CA PHE A 343 -2.07 10.48 -31.37
C PHE A 343 -1.24 10.32 -30.11
N GLN A 344 -1.24 11.35 -29.26
CA GLN A 344 -0.55 11.36 -27.98
C GLN A 344 -1.55 11.60 -26.84
N TYR A 345 -1.44 10.84 -25.77
CA TYR A 345 -2.18 11.08 -24.53
C TYR A 345 -1.28 10.97 -23.31
N ILE A 346 -1.19 12.07 -22.56
CA ILE A 346 -0.52 12.11 -21.26
C ILE A 346 -1.57 11.88 -20.18
N CYS A 347 -1.44 10.75 -19.51
CA CYS A 347 -2.33 10.31 -18.45
C CYS A 347 -1.69 10.52 -17.09
N ASN A 348 -2.28 11.40 -16.30
CA ASN A 348 -2.00 11.49 -14.87
C ASN A 348 -3.18 10.86 -14.13
N PHE A 349 -2.91 9.91 -13.23
CA PHE A 349 -3.93 9.32 -12.38
C PHE A 349 -3.43 9.16 -10.96
N LYS A 350 -4.32 9.42 -9.99
CA LYS A 350 -4.06 9.23 -8.57
C LYS A 350 -4.48 7.83 -8.17
N ILE A 351 -3.59 7.04 -7.59
CA ILE A 351 -3.95 5.73 -7.03
C ILE A 351 -4.55 5.98 -5.65
N PRO A 352 -5.80 5.64 -5.36
CA PRO A 352 -6.37 5.88 -4.04
C PRO A 352 -5.73 4.96 -2.97
N SER A 353 -5.77 5.36 -1.70
CA SER A 353 -5.42 4.48 -0.57
C SER A 353 -6.57 3.56 -0.13
N CYS A 354 -7.81 3.94 -0.43
CA CYS A 354 -9.01 3.18 -0.13
C CYS A 354 -9.93 3.19 -1.34
N GLN A 355 -10.52 2.04 -1.70
CA GLN A 355 -11.52 2.04 -2.75
C GLN A 355 -12.87 2.52 -2.24
N THR A 356 -13.51 3.39 -3.00
CA THR A 356 -14.97 3.40 -3.09
C THR A 356 -15.39 2.15 -3.87
N PRO A 357 -16.31 1.32 -3.36
CA PRO A 357 -16.74 0.10 -4.04
C PRO A 357 -17.24 0.43 -5.46
N PHE A 358 -16.71 -0.26 -6.47
CA PHE A 358 -17.06 -0.06 -7.88
C PHE A 358 -18.49 -0.50 -8.21
N ASP A 359 -19.09 -1.33 -7.37
CA ASP A 359 -20.40 -1.92 -7.56
C ASP A 359 -21.21 -1.78 -6.27
N GLU A 360 -22.44 -1.28 -6.40
CA GLU A 360 -23.35 -1.03 -5.28
C GLU A 360 -23.68 -2.30 -4.50
N SER A 361 -23.66 -3.47 -5.14
CA SER A 361 -23.88 -4.76 -4.50
C SER A 361 -22.80 -5.15 -3.49
N PHE A 362 -21.62 -4.52 -3.55
CA PHE A 362 -20.50 -4.71 -2.63
C PHE A 362 -20.28 -3.53 -1.67
N LYS A 363 -21.27 -2.63 -1.51
CA LYS A 363 -21.20 -1.43 -0.64
C LYS A 363 -20.69 -1.69 0.79
N ASN A 364 -20.88 -2.89 1.30
CA ASN A 364 -20.57 -3.24 2.70
C ASN A 364 -19.09 -3.56 2.96
N PHE A 365 -18.26 -3.73 1.93
CA PHE A 365 -16.83 -3.96 2.10
C PHE A 365 -16.06 -2.74 1.65
N LYS A 366 -15.60 -1.91 2.60
CA LYS A 366 -14.48 -0.99 2.33
C LYS A 366 -13.29 -1.85 1.88
N LYS A 367 -13.02 -1.88 0.58
CA LYS A 367 -11.89 -2.63 0.02
C LYS A 367 -10.63 -1.80 0.24
N CYS A 368 -9.85 -2.19 1.25
CA CYS A 368 -8.55 -1.60 1.49
C CYS A 368 -7.59 -1.96 0.36
N ILE A 369 -6.86 -0.97 -0.14
CA ILE A 369 -5.78 -1.16 -1.11
C ILE A 369 -4.53 -1.47 -0.31
N TYR A 370 -3.95 -2.64 -0.56
CA TYR A 370 -2.76 -3.07 0.17
C TYR A 370 -1.53 -2.65 -0.62
N PRO A 371 -0.44 -2.21 0.05
CA PRO A 371 0.84 -2.08 -0.62
C PRO A 371 1.29 -3.45 -1.16
N THR A 372 2.23 -3.46 -2.09
CA THR A 372 2.89 -4.68 -2.56
C THR A 372 3.68 -5.30 -1.40
N ILE A 373 3.36 -6.55 -1.09
CA ILE A 373 4.01 -7.35 -0.05
C ILE A 373 4.49 -8.62 -0.74
N ASN A 374 5.77 -8.62 -1.07
CA ASN A 374 6.46 -9.77 -1.60
C ASN A 374 7.41 -10.29 -0.52
N ASN A 375 6.89 -11.14 0.35
CA ASN A 375 7.70 -11.66 1.44
C ASN A 375 7.92 -13.16 1.20
N SER A 376 9.06 -13.48 0.59
CA SER A 376 9.47 -14.86 0.30
C SER A 376 9.54 -15.73 1.54
N ASN A 377 9.69 -15.12 2.71
CA ASN A 377 9.85 -15.78 4.00
C ASN A 377 8.55 -15.86 4.81
N ASN A 378 7.44 -15.32 4.30
CA ASN A 378 6.14 -15.41 4.97
C ASN A 378 5.25 -16.45 4.28
N ASP A 379 4.91 -17.49 5.04
CA ASP A 379 3.68 -18.24 4.82
C ASP A 379 2.48 -17.27 4.82
N GLY A 380 1.51 -17.49 3.94
CA GLY A 380 0.13 -17.07 4.16
C GLY A 380 -0.45 -15.93 3.33
N PHE A 381 0.29 -14.85 3.00
CA PHE A 381 -0.31 -13.70 2.29
C PHE A 381 0.70 -12.92 1.44
N THR A 382 0.42 -12.79 0.14
CA THR A 382 1.18 -11.93 -0.78
C THR A 382 0.25 -11.02 -1.56
N THR A 383 0.76 -9.84 -1.90
CA THR A 383 0.03 -8.85 -2.71
C THR A 383 0.91 -8.35 -3.83
N PHE A 384 0.41 -8.40 -5.05
CA PHE A 384 1.08 -7.88 -6.23
C PHE A 384 0.12 -7.06 -7.09
N HIS A 385 0.68 -6.13 -7.85
CA HIS A 385 -0.10 -5.16 -8.60
C HIS A 385 0.33 -5.18 -10.06
N ASN A 386 -0.65 -5.17 -10.95
CA ASN A 386 -0.44 -5.14 -12.38
C ASN A 386 -1.15 -3.93 -12.96
N LEU A 387 -0.43 -3.12 -13.74
CA LEU A 387 -1.02 -2.09 -14.59
C LEU A 387 -1.27 -2.70 -15.97
N LYS A 388 -2.53 -2.70 -16.40
CA LYS A 388 -2.96 -3.17 -17.72
C LYS A 388 -3.47 -2.00 -18.55
N ILE A 389 -2.91 -1.79 -19.74
CA ILE A 389 -3.41 -0.83 -20.72
C ILE A 389 -4.02 -1.61 -21.87
N CYS A 390 -5.25 -1.28 -22.25
CA CYS A 390 -5.98 -1.90 -23.36
C CYS A 390 -6.34 -0.86 -24.42
N LEU A 391 -6.04 -1.17 -25.67
CA LEU A 391 -6.52 -0.46 -26.86
C LEU A 391 -7.57 -1.33 -27.55
N GLU A 392 -8.79 -0.84 -27.66
CA GLU A 392 -9.82 -1.46 -28.50
C GLU A 392 -9.76 -0.84 -29.89
N VAL A 393 -9.44 -1.64 -30.90
CA VAL A 393 -9.27 -1.18 -32.28
C VAL A 393 -10.14 -1.98 -33.24
N SER A 394 -10.53 -1.38 -34.36
CA SER A 394 -11.10 -2.10 -35.49
C SER A 394 -10.48 -1.66 -36.79
N GLU A 395 -10.43 -2.58 -37.74
CA GLU A 395 -10.09 -2.25 -39.11
C GLU A 395 -11.28 -1.53 -39.75
N SER A 396 -11.06 -0.34 -40.28
CA SER A 396 -12.05 0.39 -41.06
C SER A 396 -11.88 -0.03 -42.51
N LYS A 397 -12.92 -0.66 -43.08
CA LYS A 397 -12.96 -0.90 -44.51
C LYS A 397 -13.05 0.49 -45.14
N GLN A 398 -11.96 0.98 -45.73
CA GLN A 398 -12.09 2.11 -46.62
C GLN A 398 -13.17 1.74 -47.64
N PRO A 399 -14.20 2.59 -47.86
CA PRO A 399 -14.98 2.45 -49.06
C PRO A 399 -13.96 2.55 -50.18
N ARG A 400 -13.73 1.45 -50.90
CA ARG A 400 -13.01 1.50 -52.17
C ARG A 400 -13.83 2.42 -53.05
N HIS A 401 -13.56 3.72 -52.99
CA HIS A 401 -13.77 4.61 -54.11
C HIS A 401 -12.73 4.19 -55.15
N LEU A 402 -12.94 3.00 -55.72
CA LEU A 402 -12.48 2.73 -57.06
C LEU A 402 -13.01 3.91 -57.87
N PRO A 403 -12.15 4.76 -58.44
CA PRO A 403 -12.63 5.80 -59.33
C PRO A 403 -13.52 5.10 -60.34
N LYS A 404 -14.78 5.52 -60.45
CA LYS A 404 -15.73 5.03 -61.46
C LYS A 404 -14.93 4.93 -62.75
N LYS A 405 -14.74 3.69 -63.21
CA LYS A 405 -13.98 3.31 -64.40
C LYS A 405 -14.28 4.34 -65.49
N ARG A 406 -13.39 5.32 -65.66
CA ARG A 406 -13.43 6.20 -66.84
C ARG A 406 -13.11 5.24 -67.98
N THR A 407 -14.11 4.96 -68.80
CA THR A 407 -13.95 4.36 -70.13
C THR A 407 -12.96 5.24 -70.88
N TRP A 408 -11.68 4.90 -70.84
CA TRP A 408 -10.68 5.41 -71.75
C TRP A 408 -10.56 4.40 -72.87
N SER A 409 -10.93 4.87 -74.06
CA SER A 409 -10.73 4.22 -75.34
C SER A 409 -9.25 3.93 -75.56
N ASP A 410 -9.00 2.74 -76.07
CA ASP A 410 -7.70 2.24 -76.51
C ASP A 410 -6.97 3.26 -77.39
N SER A 411 -5.74 3.60 -76.99
CA SER A 411 -4.71 3.96 -77.95
C SER A 411 -3.41 3.30 -77.52
N SER A 412 -3.02 2.31 -78.32
CA SER A 412 -1.79 1.56 -78.25
C SER A 412 -0.59 2.47 -78.52
N GLY A 413 0.34 2.55 -77.58
CA GLY A 413 1.64 3.17 -77.75
C GLY A 413 2.71 2.41 -76.97
N LYS A 414 3.59 1.72 -77.70
CA LYS A 414 4.79 1.01 -77.22
C LYS A 414 5.91 2.00 -76.88
N SER A 415 6.68 1.74 -75.81
CA SER A 415 8.16 1.91 -75.66
C SER A 415 8.50 2.01 -74.15
N SER A 416 9.17 1.03 -73.55
CA SER A 416 10.63 0.82 -73.41
C SER A 416 11.25 1.47 -72.16
N ASP A 417 11.81 0.59 -71.32
CA ASP A 417 13.08 0.67 -70.59
C ASP A 417 13.33 1.66 -69.41
N LEU A 418 13.78 1.02 -68.31
CA LEU A 418 14.80 1.44 -67.31
C LEU A 418 14.49 2.64 -66.40
N ASP A 419 14.49 2.46 -65.07
CA ASP A 419 15.72 2.41 -64.27
C ASP A 419 15.47 2.20 -62.76
N ASP A 420 16.55 1.76 -62.13
CA ASP A 420 16.77 1.19 -60.82
C ASP A 420 17.17 2.28 -59.81
N ILE A 421 16.36 2.56 -58.77
CA ILE A 421 16.79 3.40 -57.62
C ILE A 421 16.19 2.90 -56.31
N SER A 422 17.05 2.33 -55.48
CA SER A 422 16.86 2.18 -54.04
C SER A 422 17.38 3.43 -53.31
N PRO A 423 16.81 3.77 -52.13
CA PRO A 423 17.68 4.25 -51.08
C PRO A 423 17.38 3.62 -49.72
N SER A 424 18.45 3.04 -49.19
CA SER A 424 18.74 2.85 -47.77
C SER A 424 18.63 4.15 -46.97
N GLN A 425 17.99 4.11 -45.80
CA GLN A 425 18.45 4.80 -44.58
C GLN A 425 17.57 4.36 -43.40
N SER A 426 18.01 3.30 -42.70
CA SER A 426 17.45 2.91 -41.40
C SER A 426 18.05 3.79 -40.31
N THR A 427 17.25 4.70 -39.77
CA THR A 427 17.57 5.45 -38.55
C THR A 427 17.60 4.48 -37.36
N SER A 428 18.78 4.29 -36.79
CA SER A 428 18.98 3.50 -35.57
C SER A 428 18.40 4.26 -34.37
N PHE A 429 17.29 3.75 -33.81
CA PHE A 429 16.77 4.20 -32.52
C PHE A 429 17.74 3.79 -31.38
N PRO A 430 17.90 4.63 -30.34
CA PRO A 430 18.69 4.26 -29.17
C PRO A 430 18.07 3.03 -28.50
N GLN A 431 18.90 2.02 -28.25
CA GLN A 431 18.53 0.80 -27.53
C GLN A 431 18.25 1.13 -26.05
N SER A 432 17.06 1.67 -25.75
CA SER A 432 16.45 1.44 -24.45
C SER A 432 16.22 -0.07 -24.33
N THR A 433 16.49 -0.68 -23.18
CA THR A 433 16.20 -2.07 -22.89
C THR A 433 14.72 -2.37 -23.15
N ILE A 434 14.39 -2.84 -24.35
CA ILE A 434 13.07 -3.31 -24.73
C ILE A 434 12.88 -4.62 -23.97
N ILE A 435 12.20 -4.55 -22.82
CA ILE A 435 11.71 -5.74 -22.15
C ILE A 435 10.64 -6.33 -23.09
N PRO A 436 10.73 -7.59 -23.53
CA PRO A 436 9.69 -8.22 -24.34
C PRO A 436 8.41 -8.25 -23.51
N GLY A 437 7.53 -7.27 -23.74
CA GLY A 437 6.21 -7.22 -23.13
C GLY A 437 5.37 -8.37 -23.68
N TYR A 438 4.67 -9.08 -22.81
CA TYR A 438 3.65 -10.04 -23.21
C TYR A 438 2.44 -9.30 -23.79
N SER A 439 2.54 -8.86 -25.05
CA SER A 439 1.39 -8.36 -25.78
C SER A 439 0.46 -9.54 -26.04
N THR A 440 -0.64 -9.65 -25.31
CA THR A 440 -1.64 -10.68 -25.57
C THR A 440 -2.69 -10.13 -26.51
N TYR A 441 -2.98 -10.91 -27.55
CA TYR A 441 -4.03 -10.63 -28.52
C TYR A 441 -5.27 -11.42 -28.12
N HIS A 442 -6.36 -10.73 -27.80
CA HIS A 442 -7.65 -11.36 -27.55
C HIS A 442 -8.71 -10.83 -28.52
N GLN A 443 -9.26 -11.73 -29.32
CA GLN A 443 -10.33 -11.40 -30.25
C GLN A 443 -11.69 -11.65 -29.59
N ARG A 444 -12.38 -10.58 -29.16
CA ARG A 444 -13.72 -10.69 -28.57
C ARG A 444 -14.79 -10.56 -29.67
N LYS A 445 -15.50 -11.65 -29.98
CA LYS A 445 -16.67 -11.60 -30.87
C LYS A 445 -17.87 -11.05 -30.08
N ASN A 446 -18.14 -9.75 -30.19
CA ASN A 446 -19.41 -9.20 -29.71
C ASN A 446 -20.50 -9.48 -30.75
N SER A 447 -21.47 -10.31 -30.40
CA SER A 447 -22.55 -10.80 -31.27
C SER A 447 -23.46 -9.70 -31.85
N GLY A 448 -23.34 -8.44 -31.42
CA GLY A 448 -24.14 -7.31 -31.90
C GLY A 448 -23.41 -6.25 -32.75
N SER A 449 -22.09 -6.34 -32.92
CA SER A 449 -21.31 -5.32 -33.66
C SER A 449 -20.97 -5.81 -35.07
N LYS A 450 -21.37 -5.04 -36.10
CA LYS A 450 -20.97 -5.32 -37.51
C LYS A 450 -19.44 -5.26 -37.71
N PHE A 451 -18.71 -4.60 -36.82
CA PHE A 451 -17.26 -4.49 -36.87
C PHE A 451 -16.60 -5.45 -35.88
N LYS A 452 -15.61 -6.20 -36.37
CA LYS A 452 -14.75 -7.06 -35.56
C LYS A 452 -13.77 -6.19 -34.78
N LYS A 453 -14.08 -5.96 -33.50
CA LYS A 453 -13.18 -5.28 -32.56
C LYS A 453 -12.07 -6.23 -32.10
N THR A 454 -10.88 -5.68 -31.93
CA THR A 454 -9.68 -6.36 -31.44
C THR A 454 -9.21 -5.62 -30.19
N GLU A 455 -8.95 -6.36 -29.10
CA GLU A 455 -8.32 -5.80 -27.90
C GLU A 455 -6.82 -6.09 -27.95
N LEU A 456 -6.03 -5.02 -27.97
CA LEU A 456 -4.58 -5.07 -27.80
C LEU A 456 -4.29 -4.71 -26.35
N SER A 457 -3.58 -5.56 -25.61
CA SER A 457 -3.29 -5.26 -24.22
C SER A 457 -1.83 -5.42 -23.85
N PHE A 458 -1.38 -4.51 -23.00
CA PHE A 458 -0.08 -4.54 -22.35
C PHE A 458 -0.31 -4.64 -20.84
N THR A 459 0.37 -5.57 -20.18
CA THR A 459 0.30 -5.75 -18.73
C THR A 459 1.70 -5.71 -18.15
N VAL A 460 1.91 -4.91 -17.10
CA VAL A 460 3.19 -4.81 -16.43
C VAL A 460 3.02 -4.86 -14.90
N PRO A 461 3.85 -5.63 -14.19
CA PRO A 461 3.88 -5.59 -12.74
C PRO A 461 4.44 -4.24 -12.25
N ILE A 462 3.81 -3.69 -11.22
CA ILE A 462 4.28 -2.47 -10.55
C ILE A 462 4.36 -2.71 -9.03
N PHE A 463 5.25 -1.98 -8.36
CA PHE A 463 5.33 -1.92 -6.91
C PHE A 463 4.48 -0.77 -6.40
N LEU A 464 3.42 -1.08 -5.67
CA LEU A 464 2.57 -0.10 -5.02
C LEU A 464 3.00 0.08 -3.56
N LEU A 465 3.47 1.27 -3.20
CA LEU A 465 3.84 1.63 -1.83
C LEU A 465 2.77 2.50 -1.16
N THR A 466 2.80 2.60 0.16
CA THR A 466 1.86 3.43 0.92
C THR A 466 2.15 4.92 0.67
N SER A 467 1.16 5.77 0.92
CA SER A 467 1.35 7.22 0.81
C SER A 467 2.45 7.75 1.75
N GLN A 468 2.58 7.19 2.96
CA GLN A 468 3.64 7.56 3.91
C GLN A 468 5.04 7.27 3.36
N SER A 469 5.17 6.29 2.47
CA SER A 469 6.45 5.91 1.88
C SER A 469 7.05 7.06 1.05
N CYS A 470 6.26 7.99 0.52
CA CYS A 470 6.78 9.14 -0.24
C CYS A 470 7.52 10.15 0.66
N GLN A 471 7.21 10.18 1.95
CA GLN A 471 7.83 11.10 2.93
C GLN A 471 9.25 10.66 3.30
N SER A 472 9.57 9.37 3.13
CA SER A 472 10.87 8.77 3.46
C SER A 472 12.03 9.22 2.57
N SER A 473 11.75 9.91 1.46
CA SER A 473 12.77 10.57 0.63
C SER A 473 13.55 11.63 1.41
N LYS A 474 12.97 12.14 2.51
CA LYS A 474 13.71 12.88 3.52
C LYS A 474 14.44 11.85 4.36
N ASN A 475 15.77 11.88 4.33
CA ASN A 475 16.60 11.08 5.23
C ASN A 475 15.98 11.12 6.64
N PRO A 476 15.88 9.98 7.35
CA PRO A 476 15.43 10.01 8.73
C PRO A 476 16.24 11.08 9.45
N PRO A 477 15.59 11.90 10.30
CA PRO A 477 16.27 13.02 10.94
C PRO A 477 17.58 12.54 11.54
N LEU A 478 18.68 13.24 11.27
CA LEU A 478 19.99 12.90 11.83
C LEU A 478 19.87 12.96 13.36
N TYR A 479 19.86 11.79 13.98
CA TYR A 479 19.52 11.58 15.39
C TYR A 479 20.51 12.24 16.37
N SER A 480 21.63 12.78 15.89
CA SER A 480 22.51 13.67 16.67
C SER A 480 21.80 14.93 17.16
N HIS A 481 20.70 15.34 16.54
CA HIS A 481 19.97 16.57 16.88
C HIS A 481 18.85 16.41 17.92
N ILE A 482 18.52 15.19 18.35
CA ILE A 482 17.44 14.98 19.35
C ILE A 482 17.80 15.59 20.72
N SER A 483 19.08 15.72 21.04
CA SER A 483 19.52 16.38 22.27
C SER A 483 19.14 17.87 22.35
N SER A 484 18.83 18.51 21.21
CA SER A 484 18.44 19.92 21.12
C SER A 484 16.94 20.15 20.88
N ASP A 485 16.15 19.09 20.77
CA ASP A 485 14.74 19.24 20.40
C ASP A 485 13.90 19.63 21.63
N ASP A 486 13.32 20.83 21.60
CA ASP A 486 12.50 21.48 22.66
C ASP A 486 11.26 20.67 23.10
N SER A 487 10.99 19.53 22.47
CA SER A 487 9.88 18.66 22.85
C SER A 487 10.07 18.08 24.27
N PHE A 488 11.29 17.72 24.66
CA PHE A 488 11.57 17.21 26.00
C PHE A 488 11.45 18.27 27.09
N THR A 489 11.86 19.51 26.80
CA THR A 489 11.73 20.64 27.73
C THR A 489 10.26 21.00 27.95
N LYS A 490 9.45 21.03 26.88
CA LYS A 490 8.00 21.23 26.97
C LYS A 490 7.29 20.15 27.78
N ILE A 491 7.65 18.88 27.59
CA ILE A 491 7.08 17.78 28.39
C ILE A 491 7.44 17.96 29.87
N HIS A 492 8.67 18.38 30.18
CA HIS A 492 9.05 18.68 31.55
C HIS A 492 8.24 19.83 32.15
N ASP A 493 7.98 20.89 31.39
CA ASP A 493 7.19 22.03 31.85
C ASP A 493 5.71 21.65 32.10
N ASP A 494 5.11 20.90 31.17
CA ASP A 494 3.76 20.37 31.31
C ASP A 494 3.67 19.41 32.50
N LEU A 495 4.68 18.57 32.72
CA LEU A 495 4.74 17.64 33.86
C LEU A 495 4.96 18.36 35.19
N ASN A 496 5.75 19.42 35.21
CA ASN A 496 5.98 20.24 36.40
C ASN A 496 4.68 20.91 36.86
N SER A 497 3.75 21.20 35.94
CA SER A 497 2.42 21.73 36.27
C SER A 497 1.53 20.71 37.01
N LEU A 498 1.79 19.40 36.86
CA LEU A 498 1.00 18.33 37.47
C LEU A 498 1.34 18.10 38.95
N ILE A 499 2.45 18.64 39.45
CA ILE A 499 2.86 18.50 40.85
C ILE A 499 2.38 19.74 41.64
N PRO A 500 1.60 19.60 42.72
CA PRO A 500 1.11 20.75 43.50
C PRO A 500 2.26 21.57 44.09
N LYS A 501 2.33 22.87 43.76
CA LYS A 501 3.39 23.81 44.20
C LYS A 501 3.63 23.84 45.72
N ASN A 502 2.65 23.43 46.52
CA ASN A 502 2.72 23.47 47.99
C ASN A 502 3.55 22.34 48.63
N GLN A 503 4.03 21.35 47.86
CA GLN A 503 4.87 20.25 48.38
C GLN A 503 6.39 20.42 48.10
N PHE A 504 6.82 21.55 47.53
CA PHE A 504 8.13 21.76 46.91
C PHE A 504 9.32 22.12 47.84
N LYS A 505 9.29 21.85 49.15
CA LYS A 505 10.37 22.33 50.05
C LYS A 505 11.67 21.49 50.04
N SER A 506 11.70 20.33 49.39
CA SER A 506 12.93 19.51 49.27
C SER A 506 13.56 19.63 47.88
N LYS A 507 14.88 19.85 47.81
CA LYS A 507 15.69 19.81 46.58
C LYS A 507 15.35 18.57 45.75
N TYR A 508 14.99 18.76 44.48
CA TYR A 508 14.67 17.68 43.55
C TYR A 508 15.90 16.81 43.24
N ASN A 509 15.74 15.50 43.32
CA ASN A 509 16.63 14.56 42.66
C ASN A 509 16.11 14.33 41.23
N ASN A 510 16.54 15.17 40.29
CA ASN A 510 16.38 14.86 38.87
C ASN A 510 17.47 13.83 38.51
N GLY A 511 17.15 12.55 38.65
CA GLY A 511 18.04 11.46 38.32
C GLY A 511 17.70 10.86 36.96
N ILE A 512 18.62 11.00 36.00
CA ILE A 512 18.62 10.11 34.82
C ILE A 512 19.20 8.79 35.29
N ILE A 513 18.39 7.72 35.28
CA ILE A 513 18.83 6.38 35.65
C ILE A 513 19.10 5.62 34.35
N PRO A 514 20.37 5.43 33.94
CA PRO A 514 20.65 4.65 32.75
C PRO A 514 20.23 3.18 32.96
N PRO A 515 19.82 2.48 31.88
CA PRO A 515 19.65 1.04 31.93
C PRO A 515 20.90 0.31 32.40
N ASN A 516 20.70 -0.61 33.34
CA ASN A 516 21.64 -1.70 33.55
C ASN A 516 21.54 -2.59 32.33
N TYR A 517 22.39 -2.34 31.33
CA TYR A 517 22.69 -3.32 30.30
C TYR A 517 23.41 -4.47 30.99
N SER A 518 22.65 -5.41 31.57
CA SER A 518 23.23 -6.72 31.88
C SER A 518 23.69 -7.28 30.55
N ASN A 519 25.01 -7.40 30.36
CA ASN A 519 25.66 -7.95 29.18
C ASN A 519 24.77 -9.04 28.57
N GLN A 520 24.20 -8.75 27.39
CA GLN A 520 23.59 -9.80 26.59
C GLN A 520 24.72 -10.80 26.25
N PRO A 521 24.46 -12.12 26.35
CA PRO A 521 25.45 -13.14 26.04
C PRO A 521 25.94 -13.08 24.59
#